data_AF-A0A1H9HA01-F1
#
_entry.id   AF-A0A1H9HA01-F1
#
_cell.length_a   1.000
_cell.length_b   1.000
_cell.length_c   1.000
_cell.angle_alpha   90.00
_cell.angle_beta   90.00
_cell.angle_gamma   90.00
#
_symmetry.space_group_name_H-M   'P 1'
#
loop_
_entity.id
_entity.type
_entity.pdbx_description
1 polymer ?
#
loop_
_entity_poly.entity_id
_entity_poly.type
_entity_poly.pdbx_seq_one_letter_code
_entity_poly.pdbx_strand_id
1 'polypeptide(L)'
;MNEREYFEISENKKLPARCPILEYCTRRAYTLYFLNELKGGENKSIVEILQKNDLLKSDFDEKSINLAGEIPSYINGKQYKVYENFCPEVNLFDSIGFRHSQNTASISGEWDDLRNDKFKNFNYRHYSECAEFSKIHYEKNTSKRNMTEKRKNPTYRQKVRLLQESKNKCAFCDFSDAGRIQFHHIDENSANTILENLISVCPNCHSLIGEKAITEDEVLIKKSNLKNEYLLEDKANKSNIEISNSTFHNPILGNNNVVNLTVKNQMQKKKVIQKYPEGSIGQNVIMYNYSKYLADRYSEFKNFELKPKGQEFNYASFYGKVKKDFKSGGFFHIPQTRFLELTSYLQKNIDRTILAKVNKSKGVLKNYSSFEDYELQNK
;
A
#
# COMPACT_ATOMS: atom_id res chain seq x y z
N MET A 1 -2.31 -32.18 31.39
CA MET A 1 -1.31 -31.48 30.55
C MET A 1 -0.39 -30.67 31.43
N ASN A 2 0.82 -31.17 31.68
CA ASN A 2 1.89 -30.47 32.38
C ASN A 2 2.74 -29.63 31.39
N GLU A 3 3.75 -28.92 31.89
CA GLU A 3 4.62 -28.03 31.11
C GLU A 3 5.34 -28.75 29.95
N ARG A 4 5.87 -29.96 30.22
CA ARG A 4 6.57 -30.74 29.20
C ARG A 4 5.63 -31.13 28.06
N GLU A 5 4.47 -31.69 28.40
CA GLU A 5 3.45 -32.07 27.41
C GLU A 5 2.98 -30.83 26.60
N TYR A 6 2.89 -29.67 27.25
CA TYR A 6 2.51 -28.41 26.61
C TYR A 6 3.53 -27.97 25.56
N PHE A 7 4.83 -28.00 25.90
CA PHE A 7 5.88 -27.63 24.96
C PHE A 7 6.07 -28.66 23.83
N GLU A 8 5.90 -29.95 24.10
CA GLU A 8 5.89 -30.98 23.06
C GLU A 8 4.80 -30.69 22.00
N ILE A 9 3.62 -30.19 22.40
CA ILE A 9 2.59 -29.74 21.45
C ILE A 9 3.04 -28.52 20.65
N SER A 10 3.68 -27.54 21.30
CA SER A 10 4.22 -26.35 20.62
C SER A 10 5.27 -26.73 19.57
N GLU A 11 6.24 -27.59 19.92
CA GLU A 11 7.29 -28.05 19.01
C GLU A 11 6.70 -28.82 17.82
N ASN A 12 5.83 -29.80 18.09
CA ASN A 12 5.19 -30.61 17.04
C ASN A 12 4.38 -29.76 16.05
N LYS A 13 3.72 -28.70 16.53
CA LYS A 13 2.95 -27.78 15.69
C LYS A 13 3.79 -26.62 15.12
N LYS A 14 5.09 -26.56 15.41
CA LYS A 14 5.99 -25.45 15.06
C LYS A 14 5.45 -24.08 15.52
N LEU A 15 4.89 -24.08 16.72
CA LEU A 15 4.32 -22.90 17.35
C LEU A 15 5.29 -22.35 18.42
N PRO A 16 5.22 -21.06 18.76
CA PRO A 16 5.98 -20.49 19.88
C PRO A 16 5.71 -21.23 21.20
N ALA A 17 6.68 -21.27 22.10
CA ALA A 17 6.54 -21.97 23.40
C ALA A 17 5.39 -21.42 24.26
N ARG A 18 5.03 -20.14 24.07
CA ARG A 18 3.98 -19.43 24.81
C ARG A 18 3.03 -18.76 23.85
N CYS A 19 1.80 -18.53 24.31
CA CYS A 19 0.75 -17.87 23.54
C CYS A 19 1.21 -16.48 23.07
N PRO A 20 1.27 -16.20 21.76
CA PRO A 20 1.77 -14.92 21.24
C PRO A 20 0.90 -13.70 21.55
N ILE A 21 -0.33 -13.93 22.03
CA ILE A 21 -1.30 -12.88 22.33
C ILE A 21 -1.54 -12.70 23.83
N LEU A 22 -0.76 -13.39 24.67
CA LEU A 22 -0.98 -13.52 26.10
C LEU A 22 -1.15 -12.17 26.81
N GLU A 23 -0.26 -11.22 26.53
CA GLU A 23 -0.20 -9.88 27.13
C GLU A 23 -1.45 -9.03 26.91
N TYR A 24 -2.18 -9.30 25.83
CA TYR A 24 -3.34 -8.50 25.39
C TYR A 24 -4.63 -9.35 25.29
N CYS A 25 -4.62 -10.56 25.85
CA CYS A 25 -5.75 -11.48 25.75
C CYS A 25 -6.77 -11.24 26.87
N THR A 26 -8.00 -10.89 26.51
CA THR A 26 -9.08 -10.65 27.48
C THR A 26 -9.43 -11.90 28.30
N ARG A 27 -9.34 -13.11 27.74
CA ARG A 27 -9.53 -14.36 28.51
C ARG A 27 -8.52 -14.51 29.64
N ARG A 28 -7.25 -14.18 29.39
CA ARG A 28 -6.22 -14.17 30.44
C ARG A 28 -6.54 -13.13 31.50
N ALA A 29 -6.94 -11.92 31.11
CA ALA A 29 -7.34 -10.87 32.04
C ALA A 29 -8.45 -11.35 33.00
N TYR A 30 -9.54 -11.92 32.48
CA TYR A 30 -10.61 -12.51 33.31
C TYR A 30 -10.09 -13.62 34.23
N THR A 31 -9.21 -14.49 33.73
CA THR A 31 -8.64 -15.58 34.52
C THR A 31 -7.82 -15.05 35.70
N LEU A 32 -6.95 -14.07 35.47
CA LEU A 32 -6.16 -13.41 36.51
C LEU A 32 -7.06 -12.70 37.52
N TYR A 33 -8.10 -12.01 37.06
CA TYR A 33 -9.05 -11.34 37.92
C TYR A 33 -9.76 -12.31 38.88
N PHE A 34 -10.28 -13.42 38.34
CA PHE A 34 -10.99 -14.42 39.14
C PHE A 34 -10.09 -15.13 40.15
N LEU A 35 -8.86 -15.50 39.75
CA LEU A 35 -7.95 -16.26 40.60
C LEU A 35 -7.23 -15.44 41.66
N ASN A 36 -7.06 -14.14 41.41
CA ASN A 36 -6.40 -13.24 42.37
C ASN A 36 -7.38 -12.69 43.44
N GLU A 37 -8.63 -13.15 43.42
CA GLU A 37 -9.70 -12.73 44.36
C GLU A 37 -9.81 -11.20 44.52
N LEU A 38 -9.45 -10.47 43.46
CA LEU A 38 -9.37 -9.01 43.47
C LEU A 38 -10.78 -8.43 43.58
N LYS A 39 -11.04 -7.72 44.67
CA LYS A 39 -12.32 -7.05 44.90
C LYS A 39 -12.30 -5.67 44.23
N GLY A 40 -13.21 -5.47 43.28
CA GLY A 40 -13.52 -4.14 42.75
C GLY A 40 -14.46 -3.39 43.70
N GLY A 41 -14.24 -2.09 43.87
CA GLY A 41 -15.29 -1.20 44.40
C GLY A 41 -16.37 -0.96 43.33
N GLU A 42 -17.50 -0.36 43.73
CA GLU A 42 -18.57 -0.01 42.79
C GLU A 42 -18.01 0.76 41.58
N ASN A 43 -18.34 0.28 40.37
CA ASN A 43 -18.05 0.89 39.06
C ASN A 43 -16.59 0.88 38.54
N LYS A 44 -15.69 0.02 39.03
CA LYS A 44 -14.35 -0.13 38.42
C LYS A 44 -14.28 -1.25 37.39
N SER A 45 -13.62 -0.99 36.27
CA SER A 45 -13.43 -2.01 35.22
C SER A 45 -12.42 -3.08 35.67
N ILE A 46 -12.56 -4.31 35.17
CA ILE A 46 -11.60 -5.39 35.45
C ILE A 46 -10.18 -5.00 35.01
N VAL A 47 -10.07 -4.29 33.88
CA VAL A 47 -8.79 -3.85 33.32
C VAL A 47 -8.11 -2.87 34.27
N GLU A 48 -8.82 -1.86 34.78
CA GLU A 48 -8.28 -0.89 35.74
C GLU A 48 -7.77 -1.56 37.03
N ILE A 49 -8.52 -2.54 37.53
CA ILE A 49 -8.15 -3.30 38.74
C ILE A 49 -6.85 -4.08 38.49
N LEU A 50 -6.74 -4.76 37.34
CA LEU A 50 -5.56 -5.55 37.01
C LEU A 50 -4.34 -4.68 36.70
N GLN A 51 -4.50 -3.56 36.01
CA GLN A 51 -3.43 -2.59 35.74
C GLN A 51 -2.88 -1.98 37.04
N LYS A 52 -3.74 -1.66 38.01
CA LYS A 52 -3.31 -1.14 39.32
C LYS A 52 -2.46 -2.15 40.11
N ASN A 53 -2.63 -3.45 39.85
CA ASN A 53 -1.87 -4.53 40.49
C ASN A 53 -0.70 -5.02 39.60
N ASP A 54 -0.32 -4.28 38.56
CA ASP A 54 0.77 -4.62 37.62
C ASP A 54 0.58 -5.97 36.90
N LEU A 55 -0.66 -6.41 36.70
CA LEU A 55 -1.00 -7.69 36.04
C LEU A 55 -1.32 -7.56 34.56
N LEU A 56 -1.64 -6.34 34.11
CA LEU A 56 -1.87 -5.99 32.72
C LEU A 56 -1.09 -4.72 32.37
N LYS A 57 -0.72 -4.58 31.09
CA LYS A 57 -0.06 -3.38 30.58
C LYS A 57 -1.00 -2.17 30.56
N SER A 58 -0.44 -0.98 30.66
CA SER A 58 -1.19 0.29 30.59
C SER A 58 -1.89 0.50 29.24
N ASP A 59 -1.34 -0.05 28.16
CA ASP A 59 -1.90 0.01 26.79
C ASP A 59 -2.86 -1.15 26.47
N PHE A 60 -3.33 -1.88 27.49
CA PHE A 60 -4.19 -3.05 27.30
C PHE A 60 -5.50 -2.71 26.58
N ASP A 61 -6.22 -1.66 27.00
CA ASP A 61 -7.52 -1.32 26.42
C ASP A 61 -7.44 -1.05 24.91
N GLU A 62 -6.38 -0.37 24.46
CA GLU A 62 -6.16 -0.03 23.04
C GLU A 62 -5.84 -1.25 22.17
N LYS A 63 -5.16 -2.25 22.74
CA LYS A 63 -4.63 -3.42 22.01
C LYS A 63 -5.32 -4.73 22.36
N SER A 64 -6.34 -4.67 23.20
CA SER A 64 -7.01 -5.84 23.74
C SER A 64 -7.61 -6.69 22.64
N ILE A 65 -7.42 -8.00 22.78
CA ILE A 65 -8.04 -8.99 21.92
C ILE A 65 -9.31 -9.45 22.61
N ASN A 66 -10.44 -9.01 22.04
CA ASN A 66 -11.76 -9.33 22.52
C ASN A 66 -11.96 -10.84 22.68
N LEU A 67 -12.71 -11.19 23.73
CA LEU A 67 -13.07 -12.56 24.04
C LEU A 67 -13.78 -13.20 22.83
N ALA A 68 -13.43 -14.44 22.53
CA ALA A 68 -14.04 -15.23 21.47
C ALA A 68 -14.45 -16.60 22.02
N GLY A 69 -15.60 -17.12 21.62
CA GLY A 69 -16.12 -18.39 22.11
C GLY A 69 -16.73 -18.27 23.52
N GLU A 70 -16.56 -19.32 24.34
CA GLU A 70 -17.19 -19.42 25.65
C GLU A 70 -16.56 -18.48 26.68
N ILE A 71 -17.40 -17.90 27.54
CA ILE A 71 -17.00 -16.90 28.53
C ILE A 71 -16.38 -17.59 29.75
N PRO A 72 -15.24 -17.11 30.28
CA PRO A 72 -14.68 -17.60 31.53
C PRO A 72 -15.67 -17.42 32.68
N SER A 73 -15.90 -18.48 33.44
CA SER A 73 -16.79 -18.47 34.60
C SER A 73 -16.05 -18.94 35.85
N TYR A 74 -16.40 -18.36 36.99
CA TYR A 74 -15.84 -18.75 38.28
C TYR A 74 -16.87 -18.67 39.38
N ILE A 75 -17.07 -19.80 40.06
CA ILE A 75 -17.89 -19.90 41.26
C ILE A 75 -16.94 -20.10 42.43
N ASN A 76 -16.89 -19.11 43.34
CA ASN A 76 -16.02 -19.13 44.51
C ASN A 76 -16.85 -19.27 45.79
N GLY A 77 -17.22 -20.51 46.12
CA GLY A 77 -17.86 -20.86 47.38
C GLY A 77 -16.83 -21.18 48.48
N LYS A 78 -17.29 -21.20 49.74
CA LYS A 78 -16.44 -21.57 50.88
C LYS A 78 -16.02 -23.05 50.87
N GLN A 79 -16.94 -23.93 50.44
CA GLN A 79 -16.76 -25.39 50.47
C GLN A 79 -16.66 -26.00 49.06
N TYR A 80 -16.97 -25.22 48.03
CA TYR A 80 -16.92 -25.66 46.65
C TYR A 80 -16.43 -24.51 45.76
N LYS A 81 -15.56 -24.82 44.80
CA LYS A 81 -15.07 -23.85 43.81
C LYS A 81 -15.08 -24.50 42.44
N VAL A 82 -15.59 -23.80 41.44
CA VAL A 82 -15.65 -24.28 40.05
C VAL A 82 -15.16 -23.18 39.13
N TYR A 83 -14.26 -23.51 38.22
CA TYR A 83 -13.88 -22.62 37.13
C TYR A 83 -14.05 -23.31 35.80
N GLU A 84 -14.42 -22.54 34.78
CA GLU A 84 -14.56 -23.02 33.42
C GLU A 84 -14.02 -22.01 32.42
N ASN A 85 -13.50 -22.52 31.31
CA ASN A 85 -13.04 -21.72 30.17
C ASN A 85 -11.93 -20.73 30.50
N PHE A 86 -11.10 -21.05 31.48
CA PHE A 86 -9.95 -20.24 31.86
C PHE A 86 -8.84 -20.29 30.81
N CYS A 87 -7.94 -19.31 30.86
CA CYS A 87 -6.72 -19.33 30.06
C CYS A 87 -5.82 -20.49 30.51
N PRO A 88 -5.39 -21.38 29.59
CA PRO A 88 -4.59 -22.55 29.96
C PRO A 88 -3.20 -22.17 30.51
N GLU A 89 -2.67 -21.00 30.17
CA GLU A 89 -1.32 -20.60 30.59
C GLU A 89 -1.25 -20.02 32.00
N VAL A 90 -2.37 -19.56 32.57
CA VAL A 90 -2.35 -18.92 33.89
C VAL A 90 -2.05 -19.96 34.97
N ASN A 91 -2.81 -21.05 35.01
CA ASN A 91 -2.55 -22.15 35.94
C ASN A 91 -1.21 -22.85 35.70
N LEU A 92 -0.73 -22.85 34.45
CA LEU A 92 0.49 -23.55 34.06
C LEU A 92 1.75 -22.77 34.42
N PHE A 93 1.78 -21.47 34.14
CA PHE A 93 3.01 -20.67 34.16
C PHE A 93 2.97 -19.45 35.05
N ASP A 94 1.79 -18.89 35.34
CA ASP A 94 1.70 -17.72 36.20
C ASP A 94 1.78 -18.17 37.67
N SER A 95 2.36 -17.32 38.53
CA SER A 95 2.39 -17.55 39.98
C SER A 95 0.98 -17.53 40.58
N ILE A 96 0.08 -16.81 39.93
CA ILE A 96 -1.34 -16.70 40.27
C ILE A 96 -2.07 -17.85 39.56
N GLY A 97 -2.37 -18.90 40.30
CA GLY A 97 -3.05 -20.08 39.78
C GLY A 97 -4.08 -20.61 40.77
N PHE A 98 -5.04 -21.38 40.27
CA PHE A 98 -5.90 -22.18 41.13
C PHE A 98 -5.06 -23.25 41.80
N ARG A 99 -4.96 -23.19 43.13
CA ARG A 99 -4.01 -23.97 43.96
C ARG A 99 -3.88 -25.44 43.57
N HIS A 100 -4.99 -26.11 43.28
CA HIS A 100 -5.02 -27.55 42.99
C HIS A 100 -4.72 -27.90 41.52
N SER A 101 -4.65 -26.92 40.63
CA SER A 101 -4.31 -27.11 39.21
C SER A 101 -3.05 -26.36 38.79
N GLN A 102 -2.25 -25.90 39.75
CA GLN A 102 -1.01 -25.22 39.45
C GLN A 102 -0.04 -26.15 38.71
N ASN A 103 0.75 -25.59 37.79
CA ASN A 103 1.66 -26.31 36.89
C ASN A 103 0.94 -27.21 35.87
N THR A 104 -0.35 -26.97 35.61
CA THR A 104 -1.09 -27.68 34.56
C THR A 104 -1.83 -26.70 33.66
N ALA A 105 -1.96 -27.06 32.37
CA ALA A 105 -2.69 -26.30 31.35
C ALA A 105 -4.22 -26.43 31.50
N SER A 106 -4.70 -26.33 32.74
CA SER A 106 -6.09 -26.56 33.12
C SER A 106 -6.96 -25.37 32.78
N ILE A 107 -8.06 -25.63 32.07
CA ILE A 107 -9.05 -24.62 31.70
C ILE A 107 -10.37 -24.75 32.46
N SER A 108 -10.65 -25.93 33.01
CA SER A 108 -11.87 -26.19 33.78
C SER A 108 -11.62 -27.22 34.87
N GLY A 109 -12.17 -26.98 36.05
CA GLY A 109 -12.06 -27.91 37.17
C GLY A 109 -12.94 -27.52 38.34
N GLU A 110 -13.16 -28.48 39.23
CA GLU A 110 -13.93 -28.30 40.45
C GLU A 110 -13.11 -28.76 41.66
N TRP A 111 -13.23 -28.00 42.74
CA TRP A 111 -12.80 -28.38 44.08
C TRP A 111 -14.01 -28.45 44.99
N ASP A 112 -14.14 -29.54 45.73
CA ASP A 112 -15.26 -29.81 46.62
C ASP A 112 -14.72 -30.48 47.89
N ASP A 113 -14.81 -29.78 49.02
CA ASP A 113 -14.24 -30.23 50.30
C ASP A 113 -14.99 -31.44 50.88
N LEU A 114 -16.21 -31.72 50.39
CA LEU A 114 -17.03 -32.85 50.83
C LEU A 114 -16.67 -34.15 50.09
N ARG A 115 -15.82 -34.11 49.06
CA ARG A 115 -15.39 -35.29 48.30
C ARG A 115 -14.11 -35.89 48.86
N ASN A 116 -13.97 -37.21 48.71
CA ASN A 116 -12.71 -37.92 49.03
C ASN A 116 -11.56 -37.44 48.14
N ASP A 117 -11.81 -37.34 46.83
CA ASP A 117 -10.91 -36.66 45.90
C ASP A 117 -11.37 -35.22 45.74
N LYS A 118 -10.75 -34.34 46.53
CA LYS A 118 -11.21 -32.95 46.71
C LYS A 118 -11.09 -32.12 45.45
N PHE A 119 -10.29 -32.52 44.47
CA PHE A 119 -10.11 -31.76 43.23
C PHE A 119 -10.27 -32.66 42.01
N LYS A 120 -11.14 -32.24 41.09
CA LYS A 120 -11.31 -32.89 39.80
C LYS A 120 -11.06 -31.88 38.69
N ASN A 121 -10.08 -32.20 37.85
CA ASN A 121 -9.86 -31.47 36.61
C ASN A 121 -10.78 -32.03 35.52
N PHE A 122 -11.42 -31.16 34.75
CA PHE A 122 -12.27 -31.57 33.64
C PHE A 122 -11.53 -31.55 32.32
N ASN A 123 -10.77 -30.49 32.06
CA ASN A 123 -10.22 -30.22 30.74
C ASN A 123 -8.86 -29.54 30.80
N TYR A 124 -7.95 -30.04 29.97
CA TYR A 124 -6.69 -29.37 29.63
C TYR A 124 -6.76 -28.86 28.19
N ARG A 125 -6.08 -27.75 27.89
CA ARG A 125 -5.91 -27.28 26.50
C ARG A 125 -4.54 -26.65 26.29
N HIS A 126 -4.00 -26.78 25.09
CA HIS A 126 -2.90 -25.94 24.63
C HIS A 126 -3.44 -24.60 24.11
N TYR A 127 -2.68 -23.50 24.19
CA TYR A 127 -3.16 -22.18 23.71
C TYR A 127 -3.58 -22.19 22.24
N SER A 128 -3.01 -23.09 21.42
CA SER A 128 -3.37 -23.23 20.00
C SER A 128 -4.82 -23.63 19.77
N GLU A 129 -5.46 -24.23 20.78
CA GLU A 129 -6.87 -24.67 20.75
C GLU A 129 -7.81 -23.58 21.30
N CYS A 130 -7.24 -22.45 21.74
CA CYS A 130 -8.00 -21.32 22.24
C CYS A 130 -8.69 -20.57 21.10
N ALA A 131 -9.94 -20.15 21.32
CA ALA A 131 -10.74 -19.46 20.30
C ALA A 131 -10.16 -18.10 19.93
N GLU A 132 -9.63 -17.34 20.91
CA GLU A 132 -8.98 -16.05 20.66
C GLU A 132 -7.74 -16.19 19.80
N PHE A 133 -6.90 -17.19 20.11
CA PHE A 133 -5.71 -17.47 19.30
C PHE A 133 -6.09 -17.90 17.89
N SER A 134 -7.05 -18.82 17.77
CA SER A 134 -7.54 -19.30 16.48
C SER A 134 -8.11 -18.18 15.63
N LYS A 135 -8.90 -17.28 16.23
CA LYS A 135 -9.46 -16.09 15.57
C LYS A 135 -8.34 -15.17 15.05
N ILE A 136 -7.40 -14.78 15.90
CA ILE A 136 -6.29 -13.89 15.51
C ILE A 136 -5.37 -14.55 14.48
N HIS A 137 -5.07 -15.84 14.65
CA HIS A 137 -4.25 -16.59 13.71
C HIS A 137 -4.93 -16.67 12.34
N TYR A 138 -6.24 -16.95 12.32
CA TYR A 138 -7.04 -16.95 11.10
C TYR A 138 -7.14 -15.55 10.48
N GLU A 139 -7.43 -14.50 11.24
CA GLU A 139 -7.51 -13.11 10.77
C GLU A 139 -6.18 -12.60 10.22
N LYS A 140 -5.05 -12.95 10.84
CA LYS A 140 -3.71 -12.65 10.30
C LYS A 140 -3.45 -13.42 9.01
N ASN A 141 -3.88 -14.67 8.92
CA ASN A 141 -3.72 -15.47 7.71
C ASN A 141 -4.67 -15.03 6.58
N THR A 142 -5.90 -14.58 6.88
CA THR A 142 -6.80 -13.98 5.89
C THR A 142 -6.32 -12.60 5.47
N SER A 143 -5.76 -11.81 6.38
CA SER A 143 -5.08 -10.55 6.02
C SER A 143 -3.88 -10.81 5.10
N LYS A 144 -3.08 -11.85 5.36
CA LYS A 144 -2.02 -12.32 4.45
C LYS A 144 -2.57 -12.82 3.11
N ARG A 145 -3.70 -13.53 3.09
CA ARG A 145 -4.39 -13.96 1.85
C ARG A 145 -5.04 -12.80 1.10
N ASN A 146 -5.49 -11.76 1.79
CA ASN A 146 -6.01 -10.53 1.18
C ASN A 146 -4.86 -9.59 0.76
N MET A 147 -3.66 -9.80 1.29
CA MET A 147 -2.39 -9.17 0.87
C MET A 147 -1.71 -9.88 -0.31
N THR A 148 -2.22 -10.99 -0.85
CA THR A 148 -1.96 -11.25 -2.26
C THR A 148 -2.77 -10.21 -3.01
N GLU A 149 -2.11 -9.09 -3.31
CA GLU A 149 -2.63 -8.00 -4.14
C GLU A 149 -3.52 -8.62 -5.24
N LYS A 150 -4.78 -8.17 -5.37
CA LYS A 150 -5.74 -8.67 -6.37
C LYS A 150 -4.98 -8.97 -7.67
N ARG A 151 -4.85 -10.26 -8.02
CA ARG A 151 -4.11 -10.71 -9.21
C ARG A 151 -4.51 -9.83 -10.39
N LYS A 152 -3.58 -9.01 -10.87
CA LYS A 152 -3.81 -8.14 -12.02
C LYS A 152 -3.45 -8.94 -13.25
N ASN A 153 -4.47 -9.27 -14.05
CA ASN A 153 -4.20 -9.91 -15.33
C ASN A 153 -3.51 -8.92 -16.26
N PRO A 154 -2.49 -9.35 -17.03
CA PRO A 154 -1.90 -8.53 -18.08
C PRO A 154 -2.98 -8.01 -19.03
N THR A 155 -2.90 -6.73 -19.36
CA THR A 155 -3.79 -6.10 -20.34
C THR A 155 -3.64 -6.75 -21.71
N TYR A 156 -4.67 -6.66 -22.55
CA TYR A 156 -4.62 -7.19 -23.92
C TYR A 156 -3.39 -6.68 -24.71
N ARG A 157 -3.06 -5.39 -24.59
CA ARG A 157 -1.88 -4.79 -25.25
C ARG A 157 -0.56 -5.39 -24.76
N GLN A 158 -0.44 -5.66 -23.45
CA GLN A 158 0.75 -6.31 -22.90
C GLN A 158 0.89 -7.74 -23.44
N LYS A 159 -0.20 -8.51 -23.47
CA LYS A 159 -0.20 -9.87 -24.02
C LYS A 159 0.27 -9.91 -25.47
N VAL A 160 -0.27 -9.01 -26.30
CA VAL A 160 0.13 -8.90 -27.72
C VAL A 160 1.62 -8.56 -27.85
N ARG A 161 2.13 -7.59 -27.08
CA ARG A 161 3.56 -7.22 -27.13
C ARG A 161 4.47 -8.36 -26.69
N LEU A 162 4.11 -9.09 -25.63
CA LEU A 162 4.90 -10.24 -25.16
C LEU A 162 4.95 -11.38 -26.19
N LEU A 163 3.84 -11.63 -26.89
CA LEU A 163 3.82 -12.58 -28.00
C LEU A 163 4.65 -12.11 -29.19
N GLN A 164 4.68 -10.80 -29.49
CA GLN A 164 5.55 -10.24 -30.52
C GLN A 164 7.03 -10.40 -30.17
N GLU A 165 7.41 -10.13 -28.91
CA GLU A 165 8.78 -10.34 -28.42
C GLU A 165 9.23 -11.80 -28.59
N SER A 166 8.33 -12.76 -28.37
CA SER A 166 8.62 -14.20 -28.50
C SER A 166 8.24 -14.79 -29.87
N LYS A 167 7.95 -13.96 -30.88
CA LYS A 167 7.57 -14.38 -32.25
C LYS A 167 6.41 -15.40 -32.27
N ASN A 168 5.42 -15.18 -31.42
CA ASN A 168 4.25 -16.04 -31.18
C ASN A 168 4.59 -17.46 -30.71
N LYS A 169 5.77 -17.65 -30.11
CA LYS A 169 6.21 -18.91 -29.51
C LYS A 169 6.41 -18.77 -28.00
N CYS A 170 6.64 -19.88 -27.31
CA CYS A 170 7.13 -19.88 -25.96
C CYS A 170 8.55 -19.28 -25.90
N ALA A 171 8.85 -18.54 -24.84
CA ALA A 171 10.19 -17.99 -24.63
C ALA A 171 11.29 -19.05 -24.49
N PHE A 172 10.98 -20.27 -24.01
CA PHE A 172 11.99 -21.28 -23.67
C PHE A 172 12.01 -22.51 -24.59
N CYS A 173 10.98 -22.71 -25.40
CA CYS A 173 10.88 -23.87 -26.28
C CYS A 173 10.14 -23.52 -27.58
N ASP A 174 10.12 -24.46 -28.53
CA ASP A 174 9.51 -24.26 -29.85
C ASP A 174 7.98 -24.31 -29.89
N PHE A 175 7.32 -24.39 -28.73
CA PHE A 175 5.86 -24.39 -28.65
C PHE A 175 5.26 -23.10 -29.24
N SER A 176 4.41 -23.23 -30.26
CA SER A 176 3.93 -22.10 -31.07
C SER A 176 2.41 -21.91 -31.09
N ASP A 177 1.65 -22.64 -30.27
CA ASP A 177 0.21 -22.45 -30.16
C ASP A 177 -0.10 -21.26 -29.25
N ALA A 178 -0.26 -20.08 -29.86
CA ALA A 178 -0.51 -18.82 -29.17
C ALA A 178 -1.75 -18.85 -28.26
N GLY A 179 -2.76 -19.70 -28.54
CA GLY A 179 -3.96 -19.83 -27.71
C GLY A 179 -3.69 -20.48 -26.34
N ARG A 180 -2.59 -21.22 -26.22
CA ARG A 180 -2.18 -21.93 -25.00
C ARG A 180 -0.99 -21.29 -24.28
N ILE A 181 -0.46 -20.17 -24.81
CA ILE A 181 0.59 -19.41 -24.14
C ILE A 181 0.04 -18.71 -22.90
N GLN A 182 0.76 -18.88 -21.79
CA GLN A 182 0.52 -18.26 -20.50
C GLN A 182 1.51 -17.10 -20.29
N PHE A 183 1.14 -16.16 -19.40
CA PHE A 183 1.95 -14.98 -19.09
C PHE A 183 2.40 -15.05 -17.63
N HIS A 184 3.68 -15.33 -17.44
CA HIS A 184 4.29 -15.52 -16.13
C HIS A 184 4.82 -14.19 -15.57
N HIS A 185 4.64 -13.94 -14.27
CA HIS A 185 5.26 -12.82 -13.57
C HIS A 185 6.61 -13.27 -13.01
N ILE A 186 7.69 -12.63 -13.43
CA ILE A 186 9.06 -13.09 -13.16
C ILE A 186 9.38 -13.00 -11.65
N ASP A 187 8.90 -11.97 -10.98
CA ASP A 187 9.07 -11.74 -9.53
C ASP A 187 8.07 -12.51 -8.64
N GLU A 188 7.27 -13.43 -9.22
CA GLU A 188 6.16 -14.13 -8.58
C GLU A 188 5.06 -13.22 -7.98
N ASN A 189 5.18 -11.88 -8.10
CA ASN A 189 4.19 -10.92 -7.62
C ASN A 189 3.16 -10.62 -8.72
N SER A 190 2.00 -11.26 -8.58
CA SER A 190 0.88 -11.15 -9.51
C SER A 190 0.19 -9.77 -9.61
N ALA A 191 0.63 -8.78 -8.84
CA ALA A 191 0.16 -7.40 -8.95
C ALA A 191 1.20 -6.43 -9.52
N ASN A 192 2.45 -6.87 -9.66
CA ASN A 192 3.47 -6.14 -10.40
C ASN A 192 3.35 -6.43 -11.91
N THR A 193 2.23 -6.03 -12.49
CA THR A 193 1.90 -6.31 -13.90
C THR A 193 2.51 -5.25 -14.84
N ILE A 194 3.83 -5.08 -14.77
CA ILE A 194 4.61 -4.29 -15.74
C ILE A 194 5.16 -5.20 -16.83
N LEU A 195 5.39 -4.66 -18.04
CA LEU A 195 5.78 -5.48 -19.19
C LEU A 195 7.15 -6.16 -19.01
N GLU A 196 8.07 -5.47 -18.33
CA GLU A 196 9.41 -5.95 -17.98
C GLU A 196 9.38 -7.16 -17.05
N ASN A 197 8.35 -7.25 -16.19
CA ASN A 197 8.16 -8.33 -15.23
C ASN A 197 7.31 -9.49 -15.80
N LEU A 198 7.03 -9.49 -17.10
CA LEU A 198 6.19 -10.51 -17.74
C LEU A 198 6.91 -11.23 -18.86
N ILE A 199 6.70 -12.54 -18.97
CA ILE A 199 7.22 -13.37 -20.05
C ILE A 199 6.17 -14.36 -20.57
N SER A 200 6.18 -14.62 -21.88
CA SER A 200 5.27 -15.55 -22.57
C SER A 200 5.83 -16.97 -22.57
N VAL A 201 5.11 -17.92 -21.97
CA VAL A 201 5.56 -19.32 -21.83
C VAL A 201 4.44 -20.31 -22.08
N CYS A 202 4.76 -21.52 -22.54
CA CYS A 202 3.78 -22.60 -22.64
C CYS A 202 3.46 -23.19 -21.25
N PRO A 203 2.40 -24.00 -21.10
CA PRO A 203 2.03 -24.59 -19.80
C PRO A 203 3.16 -25.41 -19.16
N ASN A 204 3.94 -26.15 -19.96
CA ASN A 204 5.04 -26.96 -19.45
C ASN A 204 6.18 -26.09 -18.91
N CYS A 205 6.65 -25.10 -19.67
CA CYS A 205 7.69 -24.19 -19.19
C CYS A 205 7.20 -23.33 -18.02
N HIS A 206 5.91 -22.98 -17.98
CA HIS A 206 5.32 -22.30 -16.84
C HIS A 206 5.40 -23.14 -15.56
N SER A 207 5.13 -24.46 -15.65
CA SER A 207 5.32 -25.39 -14.52
C SER A 207 6.79 -25.51 -14.13
N LEU A 208 7.71 -25.65 -15.10
CA LEU A 208 9.15 -25.75 -14.82
C LEU A 208 9.71 -24.52 -14.11
N ILE A 209 9.20 -23.32 -14.42
CA ILE A 209 9.56 -22.10 -13.70
C ILE A 209 9.00 -22.16 -12.26
N GLY A 210 7.75 -22.57 -12.08
CA GLY A 210 7.14 -22.72 -10.75
C GLY A 210 7.82 -23.77 -9.87
N GLU A 211 8.36 -24.82 -10.48
CA GLU A 211 9.18 -25.86 -9.83
C GLU A 211 10.65 -25.44 -9.63
N LYS A 212 11.03 -24.23 -10.07
CA LYS A 212 12.40 -23.68 -10.04
C LYS A 212 13.44 -24.50 -10.80
N ALA A 213 12.99 -25.33 -11.75
CA ALA A 213 13.87 -26.01 -12.71
C ALA A 213 14.41 -25.04 -13.77
N ILE A 214 13.64 -23.98 -14.07
CA ILE A 214 14.13 -22.77 -14.74
C ILE A 214 14.17 -21.68 -13.67
N THR A 215 15.37 -21.14 -13.42
CA THR A 215 15.60 -20.18 -12.34
C THR A 215 15.12 -18.78 -12.70
N GLU A 216 14.79 -17.95 -11.69
CA GLU A 216 14.36 -16.56 -11.90
C GLU A 216 15.39 -15.74 -12.70
N ASP A 217 16.69 -15.97 -12.47
CA ASP A 217 17.78 -15.31 -13.21
C ASP A 217 17.79 -15.70 -14.69
N GLU A 218 17.60 -16.98 -15.02
CA GLU A 218 17.47 -17.45 -16.39
C GLU A 218 16.26 -16.80 -17.09
N VAL A 219 15.16 -16.63 -16.36
CA VAL A 219 13.96 -15.97 -16.87
C VAL A 219 14.20 -14.49 -17.15
N LEU A 220 14.87 -13.78 -16.24
CA LEU A 220 15.24 -12.36 -16.41
C LEU A 220 16.16 -12.17 -17.61
N ILE A 221 17.20 -13.00 -17.74
CA ILE A 221 18.14 -12.96 -18.86
C ILE A 221 17.38 -13.21 -20.17
N LYS A 222 16.52 -14.25 -20.21
CA LYS A 222 15.76 -14.59 -21.41
C LYS A 222 14.81 -13.48 -21.81
N LYS A 223 14.11 -12.86 -20.85
CA LYS A 223 13.24 -11.70 -21.08
C LYS A 223 14.00 -10.52 -21.68
N SER A 224 15.18 -10.20 -21.12
CA SER A 224 16.02 -9.11 -21.61
C SER A 224 16.46 -9.33 -23.07
N ASN A 225 16.88 -10.55 -23.40
CA ASN A 225 17.30 -10.92 -24.75
C ASN A 225 16.16 -10.79 -25.76
N LEU A 226 14.97 -11.35 -25.46
CA LEU A 226 13.80 -11.25 -26.35
C LEU A 226 13.39 -9.79 -26.60
N LYS A 227 13.40 -8.94 -25.56
CA LYS A 227 13.10 -7.51 -25.70
C LYS A 227 14.11 -6.82 -26.61
N ASN A 228 15.40 -7.09 -26.44
CA ASN A 228 16.44 -6.48 -27.26
C ASN A 228 16.39 -6.94 -28.72
N GLU A 229 16.20 -8.24 -28.97
CA GLU A 229 16.01 -8.80 -30.31
C GLU A 229 14.81 -8.14 -31.01
N TYR A 230 13.66 -8.06 -30.34
CA TYR A 230 12.47 -7.40 -30.87
C TYR A 230 12.72 -5.92 -31.20
N LEU A 231 13.43 -5.17 -30.35
CA LEU A 231 13.74 -3.76 -30.60
C LEU A 231 14.70 -3.57 -31.79
N LEU A 232 15.63 -4.50 -32.00
CA LEU A 232 16.53 -4.48 -33.15
C LEU A 232 15.77 -4.78 -34.45
N GLU A 233 14.88 -5.78 -34.43
CA GLU A 233 14.04 -6.14 -35.57
C GLU A 233 13.00 -5.06 -35.91
N ASP A 234 12.36 -4.43 -34.92
CA ASP A 234 11.40 -3.34 -35.15
C ASP A 234 12.08 -2.10 -35.77
N LYS A 235 13.36 -1.86 -35.45
CA LYS A 235 14.16 -0.83 -36.11
C LYS A 235 14.51 -1.19 -37.56
N ALA A 236 14.81 -2.46 -37.83
CA ALA A 236 15.12 -2.93 -39.18
C ALA A 236 13.88 -2.97 -40.10
N ASN A 237 12.73 -3.39 -39.56
CA ASN A 237 11.45 -3.51 -40.30
C ASN A 237 10.72 -2.19 -40.48
N LYS A 238 11.15 -1.11 -39.80
CA LYS A 238 10.80 0.28 -40.17
C LYS A 238 11.58 0.76 -41.41
N SER A 239 11.89 -0.14 -42.34
CA SER A 239 12.20 0.23 -43.71
C SER A 239 10.94 0.82 -44.33
N ASN A 240 10.94 2.13 -44.55
CA ASN A 240 9.92 2.76 -45.37
C ASN A 240 9.91 2.06 -46.74
N ILE A 241 8.77 1.47 -47.13
CA ILE A 241 8.58 1.07 -48.52
C ILE A 241 8.37 2.39 -49.29
N GLU A 242 9.46 2.95 -49.84
CA GLU A 242 9.40 4.10 -50.73
C GLU A 242 9.06 3.64 -52.14
N ILE A 243 7.78 3.75 -52.49
CA ILE A 243 7.34 3.62 -53.88
C ILE A 243 7.40 5.03 -54.50
N SER A 244 8.33 5.24 -55.43
CA SER A 244 8.49 6.51 -56.16
C SER A 244 8.31 6.30 -57.67
N ASN A 245 7.70 7.30 -58.34
CA ASN A 245 7.50 7.36 -59.80
C ASN A 245 6.66 6.24 -60.44
N SER A 246 5.61 5.77 -59.77
CA SER A 246 4.71 4.74 -60.30
C SER A 246 3.25 5.21 -60.37
N THR A 247 2.61 5.02 -61.52
CA THR A 247 1.18 5.21 -61.74
C THR A 247 0.41 3.95 -61.37
N PHE A 248 -0.55 4.06 -60.46
CA PHE A 248 -1.41 2.94 -60.05
C PHE A 248 -2.82 3.10 -60.61
N HIS A 249 -3.27 2.16 -61.43
CA HIS A 249 -4.68 2.04 -61.81
C HIS A 249 -5.39 1.05 -60.88
N ASN A 250 -6.43 1.50 -60.18
CA ASN A 250 -7.25 0.73 -59.22
C ASN A 250 -6.45 -0.03 -58.15
N PRO A 251 -5.74 0.66 -57.24
CA PRO A 251 -5.11 -0.01 -56.10
C PRO A 251 -6.18 -0.59 -55.16
N ILE A 252 -6.04 -1.87 -54.82
CA ILE A 252 -6.87 -2.54 -53.80
C ILE A 252 -6.16 -2.41 -52.45
N LEU A 253 -6.80 -1.75 -51.49
CA LEU A 253 -6.27 -1.50 -50.15
C LEU A 253 -7.07 -2.32 -49.12
N GLY A 254 -6.39 -3.19 -48.38
CA GLY A 254 -7.00 -3.93 -47.27
C GLY A 254 -7.27 -3.03 -46.06
N ASN A 255 -8.33 -3.32 -45.31
CA ASN A 255 -8.89 -2.48 -44.25
C ASN A 255 -7.97 -2.20 -43.03
N ASN A 256 -6.79 -2.83 -42.95
CA ASN A 256 -5.90 -2.75 -41.78
C ASN A 256 -4.68 -1.85 -42.00
N ASN A 257 -4.58 -1.18 -43.15
CA ASN A 257 -3.45 -0.31 -43.47
C ASN A 257 -3.81 1.17 -43.30
N VAL A 258 -2.92 1.93 -42.64
CA VAL A 258 -2.99 3.40 -42.59
C VAL A 258 -2.20 3.95 -43.77
N VAL A 259 -2.90 4.37 -44.81
CA VAL A 259 -2.26 5.03 -45.96
C VAL A 259 -2.12 6.52 -45.65
N ASN A 260 -0.88 6.97 -45.48
CA ASN A 260 -0.57 8.40 -45.45
C ASN A 260 -0.41 8.92 -46.88
N LEU A 261 -1.53 9.23 -47.53
CA LEU A 261 -1.53 9.91 -48.83
C LEU A 261 -0.99 11.32 -48.64
N THR A 262 0.29 11.51 -49.00
CA THR A 262 0.88 12.85 -49.06
C THR A 262 0.67 13.39 -50.46
N VAL A 263 -0.49 14.00 -50.71
CA VAL A 263 -0.70 14.80 -51.91
C VAL A 263 0.23 16.01 -51.79
N LYS A 264 1.37 15.97 -52.49
CA LYS A 264 2.26 17.14 -52.65
C LYS A 264 1.58 18.14 -53.58
N ASN A 265 0.47 18.73 -53.14
CA ASN A 265 0.05 20.02 -53.68
C ASN A 265 1.16 21.00 -53.29
N GLN A 266 1.79 21.57 -54.30
CA GLN A 266 2.86 22.54 -54.10
C GLN A 266 2.38 23.64 -53.14
N MET A 267 3.04 23.69 -51.97
CA MET A 267 3.09 24.77 -50.97
C MET A 267 1.77 25.23 -50.32
N GLN A 268 1.55 24.86 -49.05
CA GLN A 268 1.24 25.83 -47.98
C GLN A 268 1.89 25.38 -46.66
N LYS A 269 2.80 26.21 -46.11
CA LYS A 269 3.46 25.99 -44.80
C LYS A 269 2.39 25.93 -43.70
N LYS A 270 2.38 24.87 -42.87
CA LYS A 270 1.54 24.79 -41.66
C LYS A 270 1.79 26.03 -40.80
N LYS A 271 0.74 26.81 -40.55
CA LYS A 271 0.77 27.98 -39.66
C LYS A 271 1.07 27.50 -38.23
N VAL A 272 2.17 27.95 -37.64
CA VAL A 272 2.46 27.77 -36.22
C VAL A 272 1.34 28.45 -35.43
N ILE A 273 0.56 27.69 -34.66
CA ILE A 273 -0.48 28.27 -33.80
C ILE A 273 0.21 28.75 -32.52
N GLN A 274 0.36 30.06 -32.37
CA GLN A 274 0.90 30.67 -31.17
C GLN A 274 -0.11 30.56 -30.02
N LYS A 275 0.24 29.84 -28.94
CA LYS A 275 -0.67 29.50 -27.82
C LYS A 275 -1.13 30.73 -27.01
N TYR A 276 -0.33 31.78 -26.98
CA TYR A 276 -0.60 33.00 -26.22
C TYR A 276 -0.46 34.23 -27.11
N PRO A 277 -1.30 35.28 -26.93
CA PRO A 277 -1.21 36.50 -27.71
C PRO A 277 0.17 37.15 -27.64
N GLU A 278 0.55 37.85 -28.70
CA GLU A 278 1.78 38.63 -28.73
C GLU A 278 1.76 39.73 -27.65
N GLY A 279 2.90 39.94 -26.99
CA GLY A 279 3.04 40.88 -25.87
C GLY A 279 2.47 40.38 -24.53
N SER A 280 1.97 39.14 -24.45
CA SER A 280 1.53 38.54 -23.19
C SER A 280 2.69 37.85 -22.44
N ILE A 281 2.57 37.76 -21.12
CA ILE A 281 3.52 37.02 -20.26
C ILE A 281 3.66 35.57 -20.74
N GLY A 282 2.57 34.94 -21.21
CA GLY A 282 2.60 33.58 -21.72
C GLY A 282 3.46 33.38 -22.97
N GLN A 283 3.72 34.43 -23.75
CA GLN A 283 4.63 34.36 -24.89
C GLN A 283 6.10 34.34 -24.45
N ASN A 284 6.45 35.01 -23.34
CA ASN A 284 7.82 35.06 -22.83
C ASN A 284 8.04 33.89 -21.86
N VAL A 285 8.89 32.93 -22.26
CA VAL A 285 9.14 31.68 -21.52
C VAL A 285 9.63 31.96 -20.09
N ILE A 286 10.53 32.92 -19.90
CA ILE A 286 11.12 33.23 -18.59
C ILE A 286 10.06 33.87 -17.68
N MET A 287 9.33 34.87 -18.18
CA MET A 287 8.26 35.53 -17.41
C MET A 287 7.11 34.56 -17.07
N TYR A 288 6.75 33.68 -18.00
CA TYR A 288 5.78 32.61 -17.78
C TYR A 288 6.21 31.69 -16.64
N ASN A 289 7.45 31.18 -16.71
CA ASN A 289 7.98 30.24 -15.74
C ASN A 289 8.08 30.88 -14.35
N TYR A 290 8.57 32.11 -14.24
CA TYR A 290 8.66 32.80 -12.95
C TYR A 290 7.28 33.12 -12.36
N SER A 291 6.32 33.55 -13.18
CA SER A 291 4.94 33.79 -12.74
C SER A 291 4.28 32.51 -12.22
N LYS A 292 4.57 31.38 -12.88
CA LYS A 292 4.13 30.05 -12.43
C LYS A 292 4.79 29.64 -11.12
N TYR A 293 6.11 29.80 -11.02
CA TYR A 293 6.88 29.54 -9.80
C TYR A 293 6.29 30.26 -8.58
N LEU A 294 6.01 31.56 -8.69
CA LEU A 294 5.41 32.32 -7.60
C LEU A 294 3.98 31.84 -7.25
N ALA A 295 3.18 31.44 -8.24
CA ALA A 295 1.86 30.88 -7.99
C ALA A 295 1.94 29.53 -7.25
N ASP A 296 2.88 28.67 -7.62
CA ASP A 296 3.10 27.38 -6.97
C ASP A 296 3.65 27.55 -5.55
N ARG A 297 4.58 28.49 -5.33
CA ARG A 297 5.03 28.87 -3.98
C ARG A 297 3.89 29.37 -3.09
N TYR A 298 3.00 30.19 -3.63
CA TYR A 298 1.83 30.63 -2.87
C TYR A 298 0.92 29.45 -2.48
N SER A 299 0.68 28.52 -3.40
CA SER A 299 -0.09 27.29 -3.14
C SER A 299 0.55 26.44 -2.04
N GLU A 300 1.87 26.21 -2.09
CA GLU A 300 2.62 25.47 -1.06
C GLU A 300 2.42 26.09 0.33
N PHE A 301 2.63 27.40 0.45
CA PHE A 301 2.53 28.12 1.72
C PHE A 301 1.09 28.15 2.24
N LYS A 302 0.11 28.29 1.34
CA LYS A 302 -1.31 28.31 1.72
C LYS A 302 -1.80 26.92 2.14
N ASN A 303 -1.33 25.87 1.49
CA ASN A 303 -1.66 24.49 1.87
C ASN A 303 -1.20 24.15 3.30
N PHE A 304 -0.10 24.72 3.79
CA PHE A 304 0.30 24.55 5.19
C PHE A 304 -0.77 25.05 6.18
N GLU A 305 -1.51 26.10 5.82
CA GLU A 305 -2.61 26.64 6.65
C GLU A 305 -3.92 25.85 6.50
N LEU A 306 -4.13 25.26 5.32
CA LEU A 306 -5.37 24.55 4.97
C LEU A 306 -5.36 23.08 5.41
N LYS A 307 -4.19 22.45 5.49
CA LYS A 307 -4.01 21.05 5.93
C LYS A 307 -4.68 20.73 7.28
N PRO A 308 -4.50 21.53 8.36
CA PRO A 308 -5.19 21.30 9.63
C PRO A 308 -6.72 21.41 9.53
N LYS A 309 -7.25 22.06 8.49
CA LYS A 309 -8.69 22.26 8.25
C LYS A 309 -9.27 21.23 7.27
N GLY A 310 -8.47 20.27 6.80
CA GLY A 310 -8.90 19.29 5.79
C GLY A 310 -9.24 19.90 4.42
N GLN A 311 -8.68 21.07 4.09
CA GLN A 311 -8.93 21.77 2.83
C GLN A 311 -7.67 21.79 1.96
N GLU A 312 -7.87 21.93 0.64
CA GLU A 312 -6.80 22.04 -0.35
C GLU A 312 -6.85 23.36 -1.11
N PHE A 313 -5.70 23.82 -1.59
CA PHE A 313 -5.60 25.04 -2.38
C PHE A 313 -6.27 24.92 -3.74
N ASN A 314 -7.24 25.79 -4.02
CA ASN A 314 -7.96 25.81 -5.29
C ASN A 314 -7.32 26.78 -6.30
N TYR A 315 -6.55 26.23 -7.24
CA TYR A 315 -5.91 26.98 -8.33
C TYR A 315 -6.89 27.71 -9.24
N ALA A 316 -8.05 27.11 -9.53
CA ALA A 316 -9.04 27.72 -10.42
C ALA A 316 -9.63 29.00 -9.81
N SER A 317 -9.96 28.97 -8.51
CA SER A 317 -10.42 30.14 -7.77
C SER A 317 -9.34 31.21 -7.68
N PHE A 318 -8.09 30.82 -7.44
CA PHE A 318 -6.96 31.74 -7.39
C PHE A 318 -6.72 32.43 -8.75
N TYR A 319 -6.56 31.66 -9.83
CA TYR A 319 -6.39 32.21 -11.17
C TYR A 319 -7.60 33.00 -11.65
N GLY A 320 -8.81 32.60 -11.25
CA GLY A 320 -10.03 33.36 -11.49
C GLY A 320 -10.01 34.73 -10.80
N LYS A 321 -9.46 34.83 -9.59
CA LYS A 321 -9.27 36.11 -8.89
C LYS A 321 -8.22 36.99 -9.58
N VAL A 322 -7.06 36.43 -9.91
CA VAL A 322 -6.01 37.18 -10.64
C VAL A 322 -6.53 37.69 -11.98
N LYS A 323 -7.28 36.86 -12.72
CA LYS A 323 -7.94 37.25 -13.97
C LYS A 323 -8.83 38.48 -13.80
N LYS A 324 -9.63 38.53 -12.72
CA LYS A 324 -10.51 39.66 -12.41
C LYS A 324 -9.71 40.91 -12.02
N ASP A 325 -8.74 40.77 -11.12
CA ASP A 325 -7.92 41.88 -10.62
C ASP A 325 -7.10 42.54 -11.75
N PHE A 326 -6.56 41.73 -12.67
CA PHE A 326 -5.75 42.21 -13.80
C PHE A 326 -6.58 42.49 -15.07
N LYS A 327 -7.90 42.24 -15.06
CA LYS A 327 -8.81 42.40 -16.21
C LYS A 327 -8.30 41.71 -17.48
N SER A 328 -7.76 40.50 -17.35
CA SER A 328 -7.16 39.74 -18.46
C SER A 328 -8.04 38.56 -18.92
N GLY A 329 -7.74 37.97 -20.08
CA GLY A 329 -8.41 36.75 -20.55
C GLY A 329 -8.11 35.52 -19.68
N GLY A 330 -6.97 35.52 -18.99
CA GLY A 330 -6.50 34.49 -18.07
C GLY A 330 -5.15 34.86 -17.47
N PHE A 331 -4.67 34.08 -16.50
CA PHE A 331 -3.45 34.36 -15.73
C PHE A 331 -2.23 34.69 -16.62
N PHE A 332 -1.95 33.90 -17.66
CA PHE A 332 -0.83 34.14 -18.57
C PHE A 332 -1.13 35.07 -19.76
N HIS A 333 -2.35 35.58 -19.86
CA HIS A 333 -2.75 36.56 -20.90
C HIS A 333 -2.47 38.01 -20.47
N ILE A 334 -1.92 38.21 -19.27
CA ILE A 334 -1.55 39.53 -18.77
C ILE A 334 -0.41 40.08 -19.66
N PRO A 335 -0.45 41.36 -20.07
CA PRO A 335 0.62 41.98 -20.85
C PRO A 335 1.97 41.96 -20.12
N GLN A 336 3.07 41.79 -20.84
CA GLN A 336 4.44 41.80 -20.28
C GLN A 336 4.75 43.12 -19.56
N THR A 337 4.16 44.24 -19.99
CA THR A 337 4.28 45.54 -19.33
C THR A 337 3.79 45.56 -17.88
N ARG A 338 2.90 44.63 -17.51
CA ARG A 338 2.36 44.48 -16.15
C ARG A 338 3.01 43.33 -15.38
N PHE A 339 4.12 42.79 -15.88
CA PHE A 339 4.81 41.67 -15.24
C PHE A 339 5.26 42.00 -13.81
N LEU A 340 5.90 43.16 -13.60
CA LEU A 340 6.34 43.59 -12.27
C LEU A 340 5.18 43.79 -11.28
N GLU A 341 4.03 44.23 -11.79
CA GLU A 341 2.81 44.36 -10.99
C GLU A 341 2.27 42.98 -10.58
N LEU A 342 2.27 42.01 -11.51
CA LEU A 342 1.87 40.63 -11.23
C LEU A 342 2.80 39.96 -10.22
N THR A 343 4.12 40.09 -10.38
CA THR A 343 5.08 39.48 -9.45
C THR A 343 4.95 40.09 -8.06
N SER A 344 4.82 41.41 -7.96
CA SER A 344 4.59 42.11 -6.68
C SER A 344 3.26 41.67 -6.03
N TYR A 345 2.20 41.49 -6.81
CA TYR A 345 0.93 40.97 -6.32
C TYR A 345 1.06 39.55 -5.75
N LEU A 346 1.76 38.66 -6.46
CA LEU A 346 1.97 37.27 -6.02
C LEU A 346 2.85 37.20 -4.77
N GLN A 347 3.96 37.93 -4.75
CA GLN A 347 4.87 38.04 -3.61
C GLN A 347 4.14 38.55 -2.37
N LYS A 348 3.32 39.60 -2.50
CA LYS A 348 2.49 40.13 -1.40
C LYS A 348 1.50 39.10 -0.86
N ASN A 349 0.94 38.24 -1.71
CA ASN A 349 0.06 37.16 -1.26
C ASN A 349 0.83 36.07 -0.52
N ILE A 350 2.04 35.72 -0.97
CA ILE A 350 2.94 34.79 -0.27
C ILE A 350 3.28 35.35 1.11
N ASP A 351 3.74 36.61 1.19
CA ASP A 351 4.17 37.24 2.44
C ASP A 351 3.05 37.42 3.48
N ARG A 352 1.79 37.36 3.05
CA ARG A 352 0.63 37.42 3.94
C ARG A 352 0.29 36.08 4.60
N THR A 353 0.84 34.96 4.10
CA THR A 353 0.64 33.63 4.69
C THR A 353 1.31 33.52 6.06
N ILE A 354 0.78 32.66 6.92
CA ILE A 354 1.28 32.39 8.27
C ILE A 354 2.73 31.88 8.19
N LEU A 355 3.01 30.95 7.28
CA LEU A 355 4.34 30.38 7.12
C LEU A 355 5.37 31.44 6.71
N ALA A 356 5.03 32.32 5.76
CA ALA A 356 5.90 33.40 5.33
C ALA A 356 6.20 34.41 6.45
N LYS A 357 5.21 34.72 7.31
CA LYS A 357 5.38 35.59 8.48
C LYS A 357 6.30 34.96 9.52
N VAL A 358 6.16 33.64 9.76
CA VAL A 358 7.03 32.89 10.68
C VAL A 358 8.47 32.82 10.15
N ASN A 359 8.66 32.59 8.85
CA ASN A 359 10.00 32.60 8.24
C ASN A 359 10.66 33.97 8.39
N LYS A 360 9.88 35.04 8.17
CA LYS A 360 10.35 36.42 8.32
C LYS A 360 10.72 36.76 9.78
N SER A 361 9.96 36.29 10.77
CA SER A 361 10.29 36.55 12.18
C SER A 361 11.51 35.78 12.67
N LYS A 362 11.79 34.60 12.10
CA LYS A 362 12.97 33.80 12.43
C LYS A 362 14.23 34.24 11.69
N GLY A 363 14.12 34.95 10.57
CA GLY A 363 15.26 35.46 9.79
C GLY A 363 16.08 34.38 9.07
N VAL A 364 15.58 33.14 8.99
CA VAL A 364 16.36 31.97 8.54
C VAL A 364 16.21 31.69 7.03
N LEU A 365 15.09 32.04 6.37
CA LEU A 365 14.82 31.62 4.98
C LEU A 365 14.15 32.71 4.13
N LYS A 366 14.59 32.87 2.87
CA LYS A 366 13.89 33.66 1.84
C LYS A 366 12.60 32.92 1.43
N ASN A 367 11.46 33.62 1.37
CA ASN A 367 10.17 33.02 1.00
C ASN A 367 10.07 32.68 -0.50
N TYR A 368 10.81 33.39 -1.34
CA TYR A 368 10.89 33.20 -2.79
C TYR A 368 12.20 33.83 -3.33
N SER A 369 12.66 33.37 -4.49
CA SER A 369 13.75 34.01 -5.24
C SER A 369 13.26 35.29 -5.92
N SER A 370 14.14 36.27 -6.12
CA SER A 370 13.84 37.43 -6.99
C SER A 370 13.75 36.99 -8.45
N PHE A 371 13.28 37.88 -9.33
CA PHE A 371 13.23 37.58 -10.75
C PHE A 371 14.63 37.44 -11.34
N GLU A 372 15.55 38.31 -10.91
CA GLU A 372 16.95 38.31 -11.32
C GLU A 372 17.66 37.03 -10.87
N ASP A 373 17.46 36.62 -9.60
CA ASP A 373 18.01 35.37 -9.07
C ASP A 373 17.45 34.16 -9.82
N TYR A 374 16.14 34.18 -10.14
CA TYR A 374 15.47 33.10 -10.88
C TYR A 374 15.96 33.02 -12.33
N GLU A 375 16.15 34.16 -12.99
CA GLU A 375 16.68 34.22 -14.35
C GLU A 375 18.11 33.68 -14.41
N LEU A 376 18.96 34.04 -13.45
CA LEU A 376 20.34 33.53 -13.38
C LEU A 376 20.42 32.02 -13.14
N GLN A 377 19.46 31.45 -12.39
CA GLN A 377 19.40 30.02 -12.11
C GLN A 377 18.81 29.18 -13.26
N ASN A 378 18.13 29.81 -14.23
CA ASN A 378 17.41 29.15 -15.31
C ASN A 378 17.80 29.65 -16.72
N LYS A 379 18.93 30.36 -16.81
CA LYS A 379 19.70 30.54 -18.05
C LYS A 379 20.50 29.28 -18.32
#